data_AF-A0A1V0DK18-F1
#
_entry.id   AF-A0A1V0DK18-F1
#
_cell.length_a   1.000
_cell.length_b   1.000
_cell.length_c   1.000
_cell.angle_alpha   90.00
_cell.angle_beta   90.00
_cell.angle_gamma   90.00
#
_symmetry.space_group_name_H-M   'P 1'
#
loop_
_entity.id
_entity.type
_entity.pdbx_description
1 polymer ?
#
loop_
_entity_poly.entity_id
_entity_poly.type
_entity_poly.pdbx_seq_one_letter_code
_entity_poly.pdbx_strand_id
1 'polypeptide(L)'
;WFEHNYPGWYAEFGDFWKWYARKSVPGEQNMLFDQENGYVYPHRCWSCMVPCLIREDFVVDEVDGKLFTYCSDLCRWTHKVAFAAEYEGRPTPAMGRFSGRREWEECYHGWDLADAIKDLGFVRNDGKTLIAQPQ
;
A
#
# COMPACT_ATOMS: atom_id res chain seq x y z
N TRP A 1 -17.82 17.89 -10.34
CA TRP A 1 -18.34 17.16 -9.16
C TRP A 1 -17.37 17.23 -7.99
N PHE A 2 -16.11 16.76 -8.11
CA PHE A 2 -15.15 16.76 -6.99
C PHE A 2 -14.93 18.14 -6.37
N GLU A 3 -14.48 19.13 -7.15
CA GLU A 3 -14.24 20.50 -6.63
C GLU A 3 -15.47 21.14 -5.99
N HIS A 4 -16.68 20.77 -6.44
CA HIS A 4 -17.92 21.27 -5.86
C HIS A 4 -18.22 20.68 -4.47
N ASN A 5 -17.95 19.38 -4.27
CA ASN A 5 -18.22 18.69 -3.00
C ASN A 5 -17.02 18.75 -2.04
N TYR A 6 -15.82 18.96 -2.58
CA TYR A 6 -14.56 19.03 -1.86
C TYR A 6 -13.76 20.22 -2.40
N PRO A 7 -14.08 21.46 -1.99
CA PRO A 7 -13.32 22.64 -2.43
C PRO A 7 -11.83 22.49 -2.10
N GLY A 8 -10.97 22.73 -3.09
CA GLY A 8 -9.52 22.51 -3.00
C GLY A 8 -9.06 21.14 -3.51
N TRP A 9 -9.96 20.21 -3.83
CA TRP A 9 -9.61 18.88 -4.31
C TRP A 9 -8.75 18.93 -5.57
N TYR A 10 -9.05 19.83 -6.52
CA TYR A 10 -8.25 19.94 -7.74
C TYR A 10 -6.86 20.53 -7.47
N ALA A 11 -6.75 21.44 -6.50
CA ALA A 11 -5.45 21.99 -6.11
C ALA A 11 -4.56 20.91 -5.48
N GLU A 12 -5.15 20.02 -4.67
CA GLU A 12 -4.42 18.95 -3.98
C GLU A 12 -4.13 17.75 -4.90
N PHE A 13 -5.14 17.23 -5.61
CA PHE A 13 -5.07 15.95 -6.33
C PHE A 13 -5.05 16.10 -7.85
N GLY A 14 -5.24 17.29 -8.40
CA GLY A 14 -5.40 17.49 -9.84
C GLY A 14 -4.18 17.07 -10.66
N ASP A 15 -2.97 17.30 -10.13
CA ASP A 15 -1.73 16.95 -10.83
C ASP A 15 -1.51 15.44 -10.94
N PHE A 16 -1.90 14.66 -9.92
CA PHE A 16 -1.91 13.20 -10.01
C PHE A 16 -2.75 12.74 -11.21
N TRP A 17 -3.97 13.25 -11.37
CA TRP A 17 -4.85 12.83 -12.46
C TRP A 17 -4.38 13.31 -13.84
N LYS A 18 -3.71 14.47 -13.94
CA LYS A 18 -3.06 14.91 -15.18
C LYS A 18 -1.93 13.96 -15.58
N TRP A 19 -1.11 13.54 -14.63
CA TRP A 19 -0.09 12.51 -14.88
C TRP A 19 -0.73 11.19 -15.27
N TYR A 20 -1.86 10.82 -14.65
CA TYR A 20 -2.53 9.55 -14.92
C TYR A 20 -2.98 9.50 -16.37
N ALA A 21 -3.66 10.55 -16.83
CA ALA A 21 -4.10 10.66 -18.21
C ALA A 21 -2.93 10.56 -19.21
N ARG A 22 -1.75 11.08 -18.86
CA ARG A 22 -0.56 11.01 -19.72
C ARG A 22 0.09 9.63 -19.73
N LYS A 23 0.18 8.97 -18.58
CA LYS A 23 0.98 7.75 -18.37
C LYS A 23 0.19 6.45 -18.48
N SER A 24 -1.13 6.53 -18.47
CA SER A 24 -2.04 5.37 -18.59
C SER A 24 -2.24 4.90 -20.03
N VAL A 25 -1.19 4.93 -20.85
CA VAL A 25 -1.19 4.49 -22.26
C VAL A 25 -0.12 3.43 -22.51
N PRO A 26 -0.29 2.53 -23.50
CA PRO A 26 0.70 1.49 -23.78
C PRO A 26 2.09 2.05 -24.08
N GLY A 27 3.12 1.45 -23.48
CA GLY A 27 4.52 1.82 -23.71
C GLY A 27 5.09 2.86 -22.73
N GLU A 28 4.24 3.54 -21.96
CA GLU A 28 4.68 4.42 -20.88
C GLU A 28 5.04 3.62 -19.61
N GLN A 29 5.95 4.18 -18.82
CA GLN A 29 6.20 3.68 -17.48
C GLN A 29 4.99 3.97 -16.59
N ASN A 30 4.54 2.94 -15.85
CA ASN A 30 3.41 3.07 -14.95
C ASN A 30 3.68 4.17 -13.91
N MET A 31 2.71 5.06 -13.69
CA MET A 31 2.85 6.21 -12.80
C MET A 31 3.36 5.83 -11.39
N LEU A 32 2.92 4.70 -10.83
CA LEU A 32 3.30 4.29 -9.48
C LEU A 32 4.80 4.04 -9.32
N PHE A 33 5.50 3.81 -10.43
CA PHE A 33 6.94 3.52 -10.46
C PHE A 33 7.73 4.58 -11.23
N ASP A 34 7.07 5.59 -11.80
CA ASP A 34 7.71 6.68 -12.53
C ASP A 34 8.10 7.79 -11.54
N GLN A 35 9.40 8.11 -11.50
CA GLN A 35 9.98 9.08 -10.57
C GLN A 35 9.80 10.54 -11.02
N GLU A 36 9.41 10.79 -12.27
CA GLU A 36 9.28 12.14 -12.83
C GLU A 36 7.97 12.84 -12.43
N ASN A 37 6.96 12.07 -12.02
CA ASN A 37 5.62 12.57 -11.75
C ASN A 37 5.40 13.03 -10.29
N GLY A 38 6.43 12.93 -9.44
CA GLY A 38 6.39 13.32 -8.03
C GLY A 38 5.62 12.36 -7.12
N TYR A 39 5.04 11.28 -7.65
CA TYR A 39 4.44 10.22 -6.86
C TYR A 39 5.54 9.44 -6.14
N VAL A 40 5.38 9.29 -4.83
CA VAL A 40 6.26 8.45 -4.03
C VAL A 40 5.45 7.25 -3.58
N TYR A 41 5.93 6.07 -3.96
CA TYR A 41 5.29 4.81 -3.58
C TYR A 41 5.17 4.72 -2.04
N PRO A 42 3.95 4.63 -1.50
CA PRO A 42 3.75 4.59 -0.06
C PRO A 42 4.18 3.24 0.53
N HIS A 43 4.72 3.27 1.73
CA HIS A 43 4.81 2.05 2.56
C HIS A 43 3.41 1.59 2.96
N ARG A 44 3.31 0.32 3.38
CA ARG A 44 2.05 -0.28 3.80
C ARG A 44 1.91 -0.25 5.32
N CYS A 45 0.68 -0.15 5.80
CA CYS A 45 0.40 -0.30 7.22
C CYS A 45 0.33 -1.78 7.57
N TRP A 46 1.17 -2.23 8.50
CA TRP A 46 1.22 -3.64 8.92
C TRP A 46 -0.09 -4.13 9.54
N SER A 47 -0.80 -3.24 10.22
CA SER A 47 -2.05 -3.59 10.92
C SER A 47 -3.22 -3.76 9.95
N CYS A 48 -3.49 -2.75 9.11
CA CYS A 48 -4.70 -2.71 8.27
C CYS A 48 -4.46 -3.03 6.79
N MET A 49 -3.21 -3.21 6.35
CA MET A 49 -2.80 -3.48 4.95
C MET A 49 -3.07 -2.35 3.95
N VAL A 50 -3.59 -1.21 4.40
CA VAL A 50 -3.81 -0.02 3.57
C VAL A 50 -2.48 0.73 3.37
N PRO A 51 -2.23 1.32 2.19
CA PRO A 51 -1.06 2.18 2.00
C PRO A 51 -1.07 3.40 2.92
N CYS A 52 0.08 3.75 3.47
CA CYS A 52 0.26 4.94 4.31
C CYS A 52 0.38 6.19 3.43
N LEU A 53 -0.77 6.71 2.97
CA LEU A 53 -0.83 7.82 2.01
C LEU A 53 -0.60 9.21 2.62
N ILE A 54 -0.91 9.38 3.91
CA ILE A 54 -0.75 10.65 4.64
C ILE A 54 0.59 10.57 5.37
N ARG A 55 1.56 11.42 4.99
CA ARG A 55 2.92 11.32 5.54
C ARG A 55 3.00 11.82 6.98
N GLU A 56 2.15 12.77 7.33
CA GLU A 56 2.07 13.38 8.65
C GLU A 56 1.59 12.37 9.71
N ASP A 57 0.79 11.39 9.29
CA ASP A 57 0.27 10.31 10.15
C ASP A 57 1.15 9.04 10.10
N PHE A 58 2.27 9.08 9.36
CA PHE A 58 3.13 7.93 9.19
C PHE A 58 3.89 7.61 10.48
N VAL A 59 3.77 6.37 10.94
CA VAL A 59 4.44 5.90 12.15
C VAL A 59 5.30 4.70 11.84
N VAL A 60 6.47 4.64 12.47
CA VAL A 60 7.39 3.50 12.41
C VAL A 60 7.63 3.03 13.84
N ASP A 61 7.61 1.71 14.06
CA ASP A 61 7.93 1.15 15.37
C ASP A 61 8.51 -0.26 15.24
N GLU A 62 9.26 -0.68 16.26
CA GLU A 62 9.81 -2.02 16.38
C GLU A 62 8.91 -2.89 17.27
N VAL A 63 8.62 -4.10 16.78
CA VAL A 63 7.92 -5.17 17.50
C VAL A 63 8.70 -6.47 17.30
N ASP A 64 9.05 -7.16 18.39
CA ASP A 64 9.82 -8.41 18.37
C ASP A 64 11.11 -8.37 17.53
N GLY A 65 11.85 -7.25 17.60
CA GLY A 65 13.12 -7.07 16.87
C GLY A 65 12.95 -6.75 15.38
N LYS A 66 11.73 -6.49 14.91
CA LYS A 66 11.44 -6.17 13.50
C LYS A 66 10.81 -4.79 13.38
N LEU A 67 11.25 -4.05 12.36
CA LEU A 67 10.75 -2.72 12.03
C LEU A 67 9.46 -2.83 11.21
N PHE A 68 8.43 -2.07 11.60
CA PHE A 68 7.14 -2.03 10.91
C PHE A 68 6.66 -0.60 10.68
N THR A 69 5.84 -0.43 9.66
CA THR A 69 5.22 0.84 9.26
C THR A 69 3.72 0.84 9.51
N TYR A 70 3.17 1.99 9.88
CA TYR A 70 1.76 2.17 10.21
C TYR A 70 1.22 3.48 9.64
N CYS A 71 -0.06 3.48 9.26
CA CYS A 71 -0.74 4.67 8.73
C CYS A 71 -1.35 5.55 9.83
N SER A 72 -1.18 5.18 11.10
CA SER A 72 -1.65 5.95 12.26
C SER A 72 -1.09 5.37 13.57
N ASP A 73 -1.08 6.19 14.62
CA ASP A 73 -0.80 5.76 15.98
C ASP A 73 -1.73 4.65 16.48
N LEU A 74 -3.01 4.70 16.08
CA LEU A 74 -3.96 3.66 16.45
C LEU A 74 -3.56 2.32 15.86
N CYS A 75 -3.17 2.28 14.58
CA CYS A 75 -2.69 1.04 13.95
C CYS A 75 -1.44 0.50 14.66
N ARG A 76 -0.49 1.38 15.01
CA ARG A 76 0.70 1.01 15.81
C ARG A 76 0.30 0.40 17.15
N TRP A 77 -0.57 1.07 17.91
CA TRP A 77 -1.04 0.59 19.21
C TRP A 77 -1.78 -0.76 19.08
N THR A 78 -2.62 -0.90 18.06
CA THR A 78 -3.35 -2.14 17.80
C THR A 78 -2.39 -3.31 17.59
N HIS A 79 -1.35 -3.14 16.78
CA HIS A 79 -0.35 -4.19 16.57
C HIS A 79 0.49 -4.45 17.81
N LYS A 80 1.09 -3.40 18.38
CA LYS A 80 2.12 -3.52 19.42
C LYS A 80 1.57 -3.84 20.81
N VAL A 81 0.33 -3.41 21.10
CA VAL A 81 -0.25 -3.49 22.44
C VAL A 81 -1.49 -4.35 22.44
N ALA A 82 -2.53 -3.95 21.71
CA ALA A 82 -3.84 -4.60 21.78
C ALA A 82 -3.80 -6.08 21.38
N PHE A 83 -2.93 -6.40 20.43
CA PHE A 83 -2.77 -7.74 19.89
C PHE A 83 -1.37 -8.34 20.15
N ALA A 84 -0.68 -7.82 21.17
CA ALA A 84 0.51 -8.47 21.73
C ALA A 84 0.19 -9.86 22.29
N ALA A 85 1.20 -10.59 22.76
CA ALA A 85 1.00 -11.95 23.27
C ALA A 85 0.00 -12.01 24.45
N GLU A 86 0.06 -10.99 25.31
CA GLU A 86 -0.87 -10.75 26.41
C GLU A 86 -1.39 -9.31 26.33
N TYR A 87 -2.66 -9.13 26.67
CA TYR A 87 -3.31 -7.83 26.78
C TYR A 87 -4.06 -7.75 28.12
N GLU A 88 -3.78 -6.73 28.93
CA GLU A 88 -4.40 -6.53 30.25
C GLU A 88 -4.35 -7.79 31.16
N GLY A 89 -3.22 -8.49 31.14
CA GLY A 89 -2.98 -9.69 31.96
C GLY A 89 -3.70 -10.94 31.47
N ARG A 90 -4.23 -10.95 30.23
CA ARG A 90 -4.88 -12.10 29.62
C ARG A 90 -4.17 -12.49 28.32
N PRO A 91 -4.02 -13.80 28.03
CA PRO A 91 -3.52 -14.23 26.72
C PRO A 91 -4.43 -13.73 25.60
N THR A 92 -3.83 -13.07 24.61
CA THR A 92 -4.56 -12.65 23.40
C THR A 92 -4.88 -13.90 22.56
N PRO A 93 -6.16 -14.13 22.18
CA PRO A 93 -6.53 -15.25 21.33
C PRO A 93 -5.75 -15.25 20.01
N ALA A 94 -5.45 -16.43 19.47
CA ALA A 94 -4.67 -16.57 18.23
C ALA A 94 -5.28 -15.81 17.03
N MET A 95 -6.61 -15.71 16.94
CA MET A 95 -7.30 -14.92 15.90
C MET A 95 -7.05 -13.40 16.00
N GLY A 96 -6.49 -12.92 17.12
CA GLY A 96 -6.14 -11.52 17.31
C GLY A 96 -4.71 -11.19 16.88
N ARG A 97 -3.79 -12.14 16.85
CA ARG A 97 -2.37 -11.81 16.63
C ARG A 97 -2.07 -11.54 15.16
N PHE A 98 -1.43 -10.41 14.88
CA PHE A 98 -0.85 -10.14 13.58
C PHE A 98 0.35 -11.05 13.34
N SER A 99 0.29 -11.87 12.29
CA SER A 99 1.36 -12.82 11.96
C SER A 99 1.34 -13.17 10.48
N GLY A 100 2.41 -13.81 10.01
CA GLY A 100 2.56 -14.28 8.64
C GLY A 100 3.20 -13.24 7.71
N ARG A 101 3.41 -13.67 6.47
CA ARG A 101 3.94 -12.86 5.37
C ARG A 101 2.76 -12.18 4.67
N ARG A 102 2.68 -10.85 4.72
CA ARG A 102 1.44 -10.15 4.35
C ARG A 102 1.65 -8.96 3.42
N GLU A 103 2.68 -8.16 3.67
CA GLU A 103 2.91 -6.95 2.90
C GLU A 103 3.42 -7.26 1.50
N TRP A 104 2.91 -6.51 0.52
CA TRP A 104 3.32 -6.64 -0.88
C TRP A 104 4.84 -6.48 -1.02
N GLU A 105 5.37 -5.53 -0.28
CA GLU A 105 6.76 -5.12 -0.27
C GLU A 105 7.67 -6.19 0.37
N GLU A 106 7.17 -6.97 1.34
CA GLU A 106 7.86 -8.15 1.89
C GLU A 106 7.73 -9.36 0.95
N CYS A 107 6.56 -9.53 0.32
CA CYS A 107 6.29 -10.63 -0.58
C CYS A 107 7.13 -10.58 -1.86
N TYR A 108 7.22 -9.41 -2.49
CA TYR A 108 7.81 -9.26 -3.81
C TYR A 108 9.08 -8.40 -3.80
N HIS A 109 9.76 -8.31 -2.65
CA HIS A 109 11.02 -7.59 -2.55
C HIS A 109 12.05 -8.14 -3.55
N GLY A 110 12.58 -7.27 -4.41
CA GLY A 110 13.58 -7.63 -5.41
C GLY A 110 13.04 -8.40 -6.63
N TRP A 111 11.73 -8.55 -6.76
CA TRP A 111 11.12 -9.16 -7.93
C TRP A 111 10.90 -8.14 -9.05
N ASP A 112 11.00 -8.60 -10.29
CA ASP A 112 10.46 -7.85 -11.42
C ASP A 112 8.93 -7.84 -11.35
N LEU A 113 8.32 -6.70 -11.66
CA LEU A 113 6.86 -6.54 -11.59
C LEU A 113 6.13 -7.51 -12.54
N ALA A 114 6.68 -7.76 -13.73
CA ALA A 114 6.07 -8.67 -14.68
C ALA A 114 6.09 -10.13 -14.19
N ASP A 115 7.13 -10.50 -13.43
CA ASP A 115 7.22 -11.84 -12.83
C ASP A 115 6.22 -11.99 -11.68
N ALA A 116 6.08 -10.98 -10.83
CA ALA A 116 5.05 -10.98 -9.77
C ALA A 116 3.62 -11.08 -10.35
N ILE A 117 3.33 -10.35 -11.43
CA ILE A 117 2.04 -10.39 -12.12
C ILE A 117 1.73 -11.79 -12.68
N LYS A 118 2.73 -12.46 -13.26
CA LYS A 118 2.58 -13.81 -13.81
C LYS A 118 2.38 -14.85 -12.71
N ASP A 119 3.17 -14.77 -11.64
CA ASP A 119 3.07 -15.63 -10.47
C ASP A 119 1.64 -15.60 -9.86
N LEU A 120 1.07 -14.39 -9.77
CA LEU A 120 -0.28 -14.16 -9.26
C LEU A 120 -1.40 -14.51 -10.26
N GLY A 121 -1.05 -14.89 -11.50
CA GLY A 121 -2.03 -15.22 -12.54
C GLY A 121 -2.82 -14.01 -13.04
N PHE A 122 -2.27 -12.79 -12.94
CA PHE A 122 -2.94 -11.54 -13.39
C PHE A 122 -2.82 -11.27 -14.89
N VAL A 123 -2.80 -12.34 -15.68
CA VAL A 123 -2.81 -12.33 -17.15
C VAL A 123 -4.07 -13.01 -17.67
N ARG A 124 -4.61 -12.50 -18.78
CA ARG A 124 -5.76 -13.09 -19.47
C ARG A 124 -5.36 -14.42 -20.12
N ASN A 125 -6.35 -15.12 -20.66
CA ASN A 125 -6.16 -16.43 -21.31
C ASN A 125 -5.19 -16.43 -22.50
N ASP A 126 -4.84 -15.26 -23.06
CA ASP A 126 -3.84 -15.14 -24.12
C ASP A 126 -2.39 -15.16 -23.60
N GLY A 127 -2.20 -15.25 -22.28
CA GLY A 127 -0.90 -15.38 -21.62
C GLY A 127 -0.04 -14.12 -21.63
N LYS A 128 -0.56 -12.98 -22.13
CA LYS A 128 0.22 -11.74 -22.28
C LYS A 128 -0.54 -10.47 -21.95
N THR A 129 -1.85 -10.44 -22.12
CA THR A 129 -2.64 -9.24 -21.83
C THR A 129 -2.92 -9.19 -20.33
N LEU A 130 -2.55 -8.09 -19.67
CA LEU A 130 -2.83 -7.90 -18.25
C LEU A 130 -4.35 -7.88 -18.00
N ILE A 131 -4.79 -8.49 -16.90
CA ILE A 131 -6.19 -8.40 -16.47
C ILE A 131 -6.52 -6.95 -16.10
N ALA A 132 -5.71 -6.35 -15.23
CA ALA A 132 -5.81 -4.94 -14.86
C ALA A 132 -5.39 -4.05 -16.04
N GLN A 133 -6.22 -3.04 -16.33
CA GLN A 133 -5.96 -2.02 -17.34
C GLN A 133 -6.27 -0.64 -16.74
N PRO A 134 -5.55 0.41 -17.13
CA PRO A 134 -5.79 1.75 -16.62
C PRO A 134 -6.92 2.49 -17.36
N GLN A 135 -7.56 1.84 -18.34
CA GLN A 135 -8.73 2.27 -19.11
C GLN A 135 -9.46 1.07 -19.73
#